data_AF-A0A2M7ZDL0-F1
#
_entry.id   AF-A0A2M7ZDL0-F1
#
_cell.length_a   1.000
_cell.length_b   1.000
_cell.length_c   1.000
_cell.angle_alpha   90.00
_cell.angle_beta   90.00
_cell.angle_gamma   90.00
#
_symmetry.space_group_name_H-M   'P 1'
#
loop_
_entity.id
_entity.type
_entity.pdbx_description
1 polymer ?
#
loop_
_entity_poly.entity_id
_entity_poly.type
_entity_poly.pdbx_seq_one_letter_code
_entity_poly.pdbx_strand_id
1 'polypeptide(L)'
;MIKCRLTPYQAKHFAYELTKRVPSDSIQKFTSALLDAQVDLNPHQVEAALFAFRSPLSNGAILADEVGLGKTIEAGLVISQKWAERKRKILIIVPS
;
A
#
# COMPACT_ATOMS: atom_id res chain seq x y z
N MET A 1 9.46 -27.45 -21.05
CA MET A 1 8.93 -26.17 -21.58
C MET A 1 7.41 -26.28 -21.66
N ILE A 2 6.67 -25.82 -20.65
CA ILE A 2 5.22 -26.05 -20.55
C ILE A 2 4.50 -24.95 -21.33
N LYS A 3 3.90 -25.28 -22.48
CA LYS A 3 2.98 -24.40 -23.21
C LYS A 3 1.66 -24.33 -22.45
N CYS A 4 1.48 -23.29 -21.63
CA CYS A 4 0.18 -23.01 -21.03
C CYS A 4 -0.77 -22.52 -22.14
N ARG A 5 -1.71 -23.37 -22.58
CA ARG A 5 -2.75 -23.00 -23.56
C ARG A 5 -3.80 -22.12 -22.86
N LEU A 6 -3.56 -20.82 -22.82
CA LEU A 6 -4.59 -19.85 -22.45
C LEU A 6 -5.64 -19.79 -23.57
N THR A 7 -6.91 -19.93 -23.22
CA THR A 7 -8.00 -19.71 -24.18
C THR A 7 -8.09 -18.22 -24.55
N PRO A 8 -8.67 -17.86 -25.70
CA PRO A 8 -8.82 -16.44 -26.09
C PRO A 8 -9.53 -15.60 -25.02
N TYR A 9 -10.49 -16.21 -24.31
CA TYR A 9 -11.19 -15.59 -23.18
C TYR A 9 -10.25 -15.33 -21.99
N GLN A 10 -9.43 -16.32 -21.61
CA GLN A 10 -8.46 -16.15 -20.52
C GLN A 10 -7.40 -15.11 -20.88
N ALA A 11 -6.89 -15.12 -22.11
CA ALA A 11 -5.94 -14.12 -22.57
C ALA A 11 -6.52 -12.70 -22.50
N LYS A 12 -7.79 -12.52 -22.91
CA LYS A 12 -8.49 -11.23 -22.81
C LYS A 12 -8.72 -10.81 -21.36
N HIS A 13 -9.08 -11.74 -20.48
CA HIS A 13 -9.25 -11.47 -19.05
C HIS A 13 -7.92 -11.07 -18.40
N PHE A 14 -6.83 -11.78 -18.66
CA PHE A 14 -5.51 -11.44 -18.12
C PHE A 14 -4.98 -10.12 -18.68
N ALA A 15 -5.16 -9.87 -19.98
CA ALA A 15 -4.79 -8.59 -20.58
C ALA A 15 -5.56 -7.44 -19.92
N TYR A 16 -6.86 -7.61 -19.68
CA TYR A 16 -7.70 -6.64 -18.97
C TYR A 16 -7.25 -6.42 -17.53
N GLU A 17 -6.92 -7.48 -16.78
CA GLU A 17 -6.39 -7.35 -15.41
C GLU A 17 -5.02 -6.65 -15.38
N LEU A 18 -4.14 -6.91 -16.34
CA LEU A 18 -2.83 -6.24 -16.45
C LEU A 18 -2.93 -4.79 -16.93
N THR A 19 -3.91 -4.46 -17.78
CA THR A 19 -4.16 -3.09 -18.25
C THR A 19 -5.07 -2.28 -17.33
N LYS A 20 -5.76 -2.95 -16.39
CA LYS A 20 -6.44 -2.31 -15.27
C LYS A 20 -5.41 -1.48 -14.52
N ARG A 21 -5.40 -0.18 -14.80
CA ARG A 21 -4.76 0.81 -13.94
C ARG A 21 -5.55 0.81 -12.65
N VAL A 22 -5.17 -0.09 -11.74
CA VAL A 22 -5.72 -0.09 -10.39
C VAL A 22 -5.38 1.31 -9.83
N PRO A 23 -6.38 2.11 -9.41
CA PRO A 23 -6.14 3.46 -8.93
C PRO A 23 -5.05 3.42 -7.86
N SER A 24 -4.22 4.46 -7.80
CA SER A 24 -3.14 4.58 -6.82
C SER A 24 -3.63 4.36 -5.37
N ASP A 25 -4.93 4.58 -5.12
CA ASP A 25 -5.64 4.36 -3.86
C ASP A 25 -6.16 2.93 -3.62
N SER A 26 -5.79 1.97 -4.47
CA SER A 26 -6.26 0.60 -4.33
C SER A 26 -5.48 -0.16 -3.26
N ILE A 27 -6.24 -0.72 -2.33
CA ILE A 27 -5.78 -1.62 -1.28
C ILE A 27 -4.85 -2.70 -1.85
N GLN A 28 -5.06 -3.17 -3.08
CA GLN A 28 -4.26 -4.22 -3.70
C GLN A 28 -2.78 -3.88 -3.91
N LYS A 29 -2.43 -2.63 -4.29
CA LYS A 29 -1.02 -2.20 -4.36
C LYS A 29 -0.41 -2.08 -2.96
N PHE A 30 -1.21 -1.60 -2.02
CA PHE A 30 -0.85 -1.51 -0.61
C PHE A 30 -0.54 -2.90 -0.05
N THR A 31 -1.40 -3.91 -0.28
CA THR A 31 -1.18 -5.31 0.11
C THR A 31 0.08 -5.90 -0.53
N SER A 32 0.36 -5.61 -1.81
CA SER A 32 1.58 -6.13 -2.46
C SER A 32 2.89 -5.56 -1.88
N ALA A 33 2.91 -4.26 -1.55
CA ALA A 33 4.07 -3.65 -0.88
C ALA A 33 4.22 -4.13 0.57
N LEU A 34 3.11 -4.56 1.17
CA LEU A 34 3.03 -5.08 2.52
C LEU A 34 3.42 -6.54 2.69
N LEU A 35 3.06 -7.38 1.72
CA LEU A 35 3.46 -8.79 1.69
C LEU A 35 4.99 -8.94 1.65
N ASP A 36 5.69 -8.01 1.00
CA ASP A 36 7.16 -7.95 1.00
C ASP A 36 7.74 -7.56 2.38
N ALA A 37 6.97 -6.90 3.25
CA ALA A 37 7.45 -6.38 4.53
C ALA A 37 7.52 -7.43 5.67
N GLN A 38 7.06 -8.67 5.47
CA GLN A 38 7.00 -9.73 6.51
C GLN A 38 6.31 -9.33 7.83
N VAL A 39 5.40 -8.35 7.81
CA VAL A 39 4.66 -7.93 9.02
C VAL A 39 3.24 -8.48 8.96
N ASP A 40 2.86 -9.28 9.96
CA ASP A 40 1.46 -9.63 10.20
C ASP A 40 0.72 -8.38 10.67
N LEU A 41 -0.01 -7.75 9.75
CA LEU A 41 -0.77 -6.56 10.05
C LEU A 41 -2.13 -6.87 10.68
N ASN A 42 -2.52 -6.04 11.64
CA ASN A 42 -3.88 -6.02 12.12
C ASN A 42 -4.78 -5.13 11.23
N PRO A 43 -6.08 -5.44 11.09
CA PRO A 43 -7.00 -4.69 10.22
C PRO A 43 -7.03 -3.17 10.47
N HIS A 44 -6.90 -2.73 11.73
CA HIS A 44 -6.89 -1.30 12.06
C HIS A 44 -5.66 -0.57 11.48
N GLN A 45 -4.51 -1.24 11.36
CA GLN A 45 -3.28 -0.65 10.81
C GLN A 45 -3.41 -0.40 9.30
N VAL A 46 -4.18 -1.25 8.61
CA VAL A 46 -4.53 -1.06 7.20
C VAL A 46 -5.43 0.16 7.04
N GLU A 47 -6.42 0.33 7.91
CA GLU A 47 -7.33 1.47 7.89
C GLU A 47 -6.60 2.80 8.19
N ALA A 48 -5.71 2.82 9.17
CA ALA A 48 -4.88 3.98 9.51
C ALA A 48 -3.99 4.44 8.34
N ALA A 49 -3.36 3.49 7.64
CA ALA A 49 -2.56 3.80 6.46
C ALA A 49 -3.43 4.32 5.30
N LEU A 50 -4.59 3.69 5.06
CA LEU A 50 -5.55 4.16 4.05
C LEU A 50 -6.08 5.57 4.35
N PHE A 51 -6.33 5.88 5.61
CA PHE A 51 -6.70 7.23 6.07
C PHE A 51 -5.60 8.24 5.72
N ALA A 52 -4.34 7.92 6.01
CA ALA A 52 -3.20 8.79 5.69
C ALA A 52 -3.05 9.06 4.18
N PHE A 53 -3.46 8.12 3.31
CA PHE A 53 -3.44 8.32 1.85
C PHE A 53 -4.67 9.06 1.33
N ARG A 54 -5.85 8.79 1.90
CA ARG A 54 -7.14 9.40 1.54
C ARG A 54 -7.34 10.82 2.05
N SER A 55 -6.27 11.47 2.49
CA SER A 55 -6.26 12.88 2.82
C SER A 55 -5.64 13.73 1.71
N PRO A 56 -6.18 13.74 0.46
CA PRO A 56 -5.63 14.55 -0.63
C PRO A 56 -5.91 16.05 -0.45
N LEU A 57 -6.77 16.45 0.50
CA LEU A 57 -7.10 17.85 0.78
C LEU A 57 -6.39 18.43 2.01
N SER A 58 -5.91 17.59 2.93
CA SER A 58 -5.07 18.04 4.04
C SER A 58 -3.61 17.78 3.69
N ASN A 59 -2.73 18.73 3.97
CA ASN A 59 -1.29 18.61 3.69
C ASN A 59 -0.57 17.56 4.59
N GLY A 60 -1.30 16.57 5.12
CA GLY A 60 -0.82 15.55 6.06
C GLY A 60 -1.96 14.89 6.83
N ALA A 61 -1.63 13.81 7.54
CA ALA A 61 -2.51 13.09 8.45
C ALA A 61 -1.86 13.00 9.83
N ILE A 62 -2.68 12.96 10.89
CA ILE A 62 -2.24 12.73 12.26
C ILE A 62 -2.74 11.33 12.66
N LEU A 63 -1.80 10.44 13.00
CA LEU A 63 -2.11 9.12 13.57
C LEU A 63 -2.12 9.24 15.09
N ALA A 64 -3.28 9.06 15.70
CA ALA A 64 -3.52 9.31 17.12
C ALA A 64 -4.16 8.11 17.83
N ASP A 65 -3.73 6.90 17.47
CA ASP A 65 -4.23 5.66 18.09
C ASP A 65 -3.73 5.49 19.53
N GLU A 66 -4.22 4.47 20.24
CA GLU A 66 -3.79 4.16 21.62
C GLU A 66 -2.30 3.76 21.69
N VAL A 67 -1.66 3.94 22.85
CA VAL A 67 -0.26 3.53 23.06
C VAL A 67 -0.13 2.02 22.87
N GLY A 68 0.84 1.58 22.07
CA GLY A 68 1.06 0.16 21.77
C GLY A 68 0.30 -0.38 20.54
N LEU A 69 -0.57 0.40 19.90
CA LEU A 69 -1.41 -0.08 18.79
C LEU A 69 -0.67 -0.23 17.44
N GLY A 70 0.57 0.26 17.34
CA GLY A 70 1.41 0.10 16.15
C GLY A 70 1.58 1.34 15.28
N LYS A 71 1.47 2.56 15.83
CA LYS A 71 1.74 3.83 15.10
C LYS A 71 3.04 3.84 14.27
N THR A 72 4.12 3.24 14.77
CA THR A 72 5.39 3.12 14.02
C THR A 72 5.24 2.21 12.80
N ILE A 73 4.50 1.11 12.95
CA ILE A 73 4.19 0.18 11.85
C ILE A 73 3.41 0.96 10.80
N GLU A 74 2.31 1.60 11.17
CA GLU A 74 1.46 2.41 10.27
C GLU A 74 2.25 3.49 9.52
N ALA A 75 3.11 4.24 10.21
CA ALA A 75 4.00 5.22 9.58
C ALA A 75 4.97 4.55 8.57
N GLY A 76 5.51 3.38 8.92
CA GLY A 76 6.32 2.57 8.02
C GLY A 76 5.56 2.16 6.75
N LEU A 77 4.28 1.81 6.86
CA LEU A 77 3.43 1.48 5.71
C LEU A 77 3.22 2.67 4.79
N VAL A 78 2.98 3.84 5.38
CA VAL A 78 2.85 5.09 4.64
C VAL A 78 4.13 5.39 3.86
N ILE A 79 5.30 5.24 4.49
CA ILE A 79 6.61 5.44 3.87
C ILE A 79 6.85 4.44 2.74
N SER A 80 6.61 3.15 2.97
CA SER A 80 6.80 2.07 1.99
C SER A 80 5.96 2.28 0.73
N GLN A 81 4.71 2.71 0.88
CA GLN A 81 3.86 3.03 -0.27
C GLN A 81 4.38 4.25 -1.05
N LYS A 82 4.75 5.34 -0.37
CA LYS A 82 5.34 6.51 -1.04
C LYS A 82 6.64 6.10 -1.77
N TRP A 83 7.41 5.19 -1.18
CA TRP A 83 8.59 4.61 -1.81
C TRP A 83 8.24 3.76 -3.05
N ALA A 84 7.19 2.96 -3.02
CA ALA A 84 6.69 2.22 -4.19
C ALA A 84 6.21 3.16 -5.30
N GLU A 85 5.63 4.31 -4.94
CA GLU A 85 5.27 5.41 -5.84
C GLU A 85 6.47 6.25 -6.33
N ARG A 86 7.71 5.82 -6.03
CA ARG A 86 8.97 6.51 -6.39
C ARG A 86 9.13 7.90 -5.77
N LYS A 87 8.39 8.22 -4.70
CA LYS A 87 8.59 9.45 -3.90
C LYS A 87 9.75 9.22 -2.94
N ARG A 88 10.93 9.73 -3.29
CA ARG A 88 12.21 9.47 -2.59
C ARG A 88 12.60 10.53 -1.55
N LYS A 89 11.92 11.69 -1.52
CA LYS A 89 12.17 12.75 -0.54
C LYS A 89 11.31 12.51 0.70
N ILE A 90 11.86 11.81 1.69
CA ILE A 90 11.18 11.45 2.95
C ILE A 90 12.04 11.93 4.11
N LEU A 91 11.47 12.71 5.02
CA LEU A 91 12.12 13.20 6.24
C LEU A 91 11.44 12.58 7.45
N ILE A 92 12.21 11.96 8.34
CA ILE A 92 11.75 11.39 9.60
C ILE A 92 12.41 12.21 10.72
N ILE A 93 11.60 12.78 11.60
CA ILE A 93 12.05 13.51 12.78
C ILE A 93 11.61 12.71 14.00
N VAL A 94 12.56 12.33 14.85
CA VAL A 94 12.32 11.63 16.11
C VAL A 94 13.03 12.37 17.25
N PRO A 95 12.47 12.38 18.47
CA PRO A 95 13.21 12.84 19.64
C PRO A 95 14.39 11.90 19.93
N SER A 96 15.51 12.46 20.39
CA SER A 96 16.70 11.74 20.86
C SER A 96 16.48 11.10 22.22
#